data_AF-A0A6A0HLQ6-F1
#
_entry.id   AF-A0A6A0HLQ6-F1
#
_cell.length_a   1.000
_cell.length_b   1.000
_cell.length_c   1.000
_cell.angle_alpha   90.00
_cell.angle_beta   90.00
_cell.angle_gamma   90.00
#
_symmetry.space_group_name_H-M   'P 1'
#
loop_
_entity.id
_entity.type
_entity.pdbx_description
1 polymer ?
#
loop_
_entity_poly.entity_id
_entity_poly.type
_entity_poly.pdbx_seq_one_letter_code
_entity_poly.pdbx_strand_id
1 'polypeptide(L)'
;MLNMPALKHRPALVFLLAQSSFMLLCGPRTNSALEAQTVRAVATTKALAPDSTRVDFAKDIAPLVAQCQPCHFAGGKMYAQFPFDKPETIRKLGTQLFSRIKGEKEQALLRKFFAQKDDSTQARL
;
A
#
# COMPACT_ATOMS: atom_id res chain seq x y z
N MET A 1 16.94 35.14 -22.43
CA MET A 1 17.51 35.23 -21.07
C MET A 1 17.54 33.83 -20.48
N LEU A 2 18.72 33.20 -20.50
CA LEU A 2 18.94 31.83 -20.02
C LEU A 2 19.14 31.88 -18.51
N ASN A 3 18.24 31.28 -17.73
CA ASN A 3 18.36 31.17 -16.28
C ASN A 3 18.63 29.70 -15.92
N MET A 4 19.82 29.40 -15.42
CA MET A 4 20.23 28.07 -14.94
C MET A 4 20.04 27.94 -13.42
N PRO A 5 19.80 26.71 -12.91
CA PRO A 5 19.48 26.46 -11.51
C PRO A 5 20.69 26.47 -10.57
N ALA A 6 20.49 27.01 -9.36
CA ALA A 6 21.45 26.92 -8.26
C ALA A 6 21.37 25.55 -7.58
N LEU A 7 22.37 24.70 -7.83
CA LEU A 7 22.72 23.57 -6.96
C LEU A 7 23.23 24.12 -5.61
N LYS A 8 22.68 23.64 -4.50
CA LYS A 8 23.31 23.80 -3.17
C LYS A 8 23.66 22.44 -2.59
N HIS A 9 24.93 22.36 -2.21
CA HIS A 9 25.67 21.16 -1.86
C HIS A 9 25.23 20.50 -0.55
N ARG A 10 25.39 19.18 -0.55
CA ARG A 10 25.36 18.29 0.61
C ARG A 10 26.61 18.51 1.48
N PRO A 11 26.49 18.54 2.81
CA PRO A 11 27.58 18.10 3.66
C PRO A 11 27.40 16.62 4.01
N ALA A 12 28.40 15.84 3.61
CA ALA A 12 28.73 14.57 4.23
C ALA A 12 29.19 14.84 5.68
N LEU A 13 28.67 14.08 6.64
CA LEU A 13 29.38 13.91 7.91
C LEU A 13 29.16 12.48 8.41
N VAL A 14 30.25 11.74 8.27
CA VAL A 14 30.55 10.44 8.82
C VAL A 14 30.52 10.52 10.34
N PHE A 15 29.64 9.75 10.97
CA PHE A 15 29.65 9.38 12.39
C PHE A 15 29.00 7.99 12.47
N LEU A 16 29.40 7.04 13.31
CA LEU A 16 30.61 6.79 14.08
C LEU A 16 30.44 5.32 14.53
N LEU A 17 31.55 4.59 14.54
CA LEU A 17 31.74 3.24 15.05
C LEU A 17 30.94 2.89 16.32
N ALA A 18 30.39 1.66 16.39
CA ALA A 18 30.42 0.74 17.54
C ALA A 18 29.45 -0.44 17.26
N GLN A 19 29.93 -1.60 16.79
CA GLN A 19 30.34 -2.73 17.64
C GLN A 19 29.37 -3.05 18.79
N SER A 20 28.63 -4.16 18.66
CA SER A 20 28.55 -5.18 19.71
C SER A 20 27.74 -6.39 19.24
N SER A 21 28.46 -7.46 18.96
CA SER A 21 27.95 -8.83 19.02
C SER A 21 27.46 -9.11 20.45
N PHE A 22 26.23 -9.59 20.62
CA PHE A 22 25.89 -10.42 21.78
C PHE A 22 25.00 -11.57 21.36
N MET A 23 25.69 -12.70 21.22
CA MET A 23 25.19 -14.05 21.00
C MET A 23 24.75 -14.65 22.34
N LEU A 24 23.69 -15.46 22.30
CA LEU A 24 23.22 -16.43 23.31
C LEU A 24 22.78 -15.91 24.69
N LEU A 25 21.47 -16.03 24.95
CA LEU A 25 21.01 -16.68 26.18
C LEU A 25 20.02 -17.80 25.82
N CYS A 26 20.52 -19.03 25.90
CA CYS A 26 19.70 -20.22 26.10
C CYS A 26 19.03 -20.12 27.47
N GLY A 27 17.72 -20.35 27.52
CA GLY A 27 16.99 -20.62 28.76
C GLY A 27 15.83 -21.57 28.45
N PRO A 28 15.83 -22.80 29.00
CA PRO A 28 14.71 -23.72 28.87
C PRO A 28 13.62 -23.31 29.86
N ARG A 29 12.39 -23.09 29.39
CA ARG A 29 11.23 -23.04 30.28
C ARG A 29 10.27 -24.18 29.92
N THR A 30 10.47 -25.30 30.60
CA THR A 30 9.52 -26.41 30.66
C THR A 30 8.28 -25.96 31.40
N ASN A 31 7.14 -25.88 30.70
CA ASN A 31 5.84 -26.09 31.30
C ASN A 31 5.11 -27.09 30.39
N SER A 32 5.25 -28.37 30.75
CA SER A 32 4.35 -29.44 30.34
C SER A 32 3.17 -29.47 31.31
N ALA A 33 2.00 -29.11 30.82
CA ALA A 33 0.69 -29.56 31.29
C ALA A 33 -0.23 -29.31 30.09
N LEU A 34 -0.32 -30.25 29.14
CA LEU A 34 -1.22 -31.40 29.18
C LEU A 34 -2.67 -31.00 29.47
N GLU A 35 -3.24 -30.15 28.61
CA GLU A 35 -4.66 -30.26 28.29
C GLU A 35 -4.79 -30.98 26.95
N ALA A 36 -5.26 -32.21 27.04
CA ALA A 36 -5.59 -33.08 25.94
C ALA A 36 -6.83 -32.52 25.22
N GLN A 37 -6.60 -31.69 24.20
CA GLN A 37 -7.62 -31.42 23.20
C GLN A 37 -7.46 -32.43 22.05
N THR A 38 -8.35 -33.42 22.08
CA THR A 38 -8.65 -34.35 20.99
C THR A 38 -8.98 -33.57 19.73
N VAL A 39 -7.98 -33.32 18.90
CA VAL A 39 -8.15 -32.67 17.59
C VAL A 39 -8.70 -33.71 16.63
N ARG A 40 -9.98 -33.56 16.28
CA ARG A 40 -10.60 -34.25 15.15
C ARG A 40 -9.88 -33.79 13.88
N ALA A 41 -9.09 -34.70 13.30
CA ALA A 41 -8.44 -34.50 12.01
C ALA A 41 -9.51 -34.37 10.93
N VAL A 42 -9.89 -33.12 10.63
CA VAL A 42 -10.65 -32.79 9.43
C VAL A 42 -9.63 -32.58 8.32
N ALA A 43 -9.77 -33.41 7.29
CA ALA A 43 -8.93 -33.48 6.12
C ALA A 43 -8.70 -32.10 5.50
N THR A 44 -7.45 -31.92 5.08
CA THR A 44 -6.92 -30.83 4.27
C THR A 44 -7.79 -30.53 3.05
N THR A 45 -8.38 -29.35 3.01
CA THR A 45 -8.67 -28.64 1.76
C THR A 45 -7.67 -27.50 1.59
N LYS A 46 -6.47 -27.83 1.13
CA LYS A 46 -5.57 -26.88 0.48
C LYS A 46 -6.08 -26.69 -0.95
N ALA A 47 -7.07 -25.82 -1.15
CA ALA A 47 -7.48 -25.37 -2.48
C ALA A 47 -8.43 -24.18 -2.40
N LEU A 48 -7.86 -22.98 -2.36
CA LEU A 48 -8.02 -21.98 -3.42
C LEU A 48 -6.89 -20.99 -3.19
N ALA A 49 -5.88 -20.97 -4.06
CA ALA A 49 -5.13 -19.73 -4.22
C ALA A 49 -6.20 -18.67 -4.48
N PRO A 50 -6.22 -17.54 -3.74
CA PRO A 50 -7.16 -16.49 -4.08
C PRO A 50 -6.93 -16.20 -5.55
N ASP A 51 -8.00 -16.39 -6.33
CA ASP A 51 -8.19 -15.72 -7.59
C ASP A 51 -7.59 -14.32 -7.43
N SER A 52 -6.83 -13.87 -8.41
CA SER A 52 -6.32 -12.50 -8.43
C SER A 52 -7.52 -11.57 -8.55
N THR A 53 -8.28 -11.43 -7.46
CA THR A 53 -9.55 -10.74 -7.41
C THR A 53 -9.25 -9.33 -7.86
N ARG A 54 -9.81 -9.00 -9.02
CA ARG A 54 -9.76 -7.68 -9.59
C ARG A 54 -10.03 -6.66 -8.49
N VAL A 55 -9.12 -5.71 -8.31
CA VAL A 55 -9.31 -4.60 -7.35
C VAL A 55 -10.47 -3.74 -7.82
N ASP A 56 -11.52 -3.65 -7.00
CA ASP A 56 -12.71 -2.87 -7.27
C ASP A 56 -12.50 -1.43 -6.79
N PHE A 57 -12.78 -0.46 -7.64
CA PHE A 57 -12.53 0.94 -7.29
C PHE A 57 -13.37 1.39 -6.09
N ALA A 58 -14.66 1.10 -6.07
CA ALA A 58 -15.59 1.61 -5.06
C ALA A 58 -15.35 0.95 -3.69
N LYS A 59 -15.03 -0.34 -3.67
CA LYS A 59 -14.82 -1.11 -2.44
C LYS A 59 -13.40 -0.97 -1.91
N ASP A 60 -12.41 -1.01 -2.79
CA ASP A 60 -11.01 -1.17 -2.39
C ASP A 60 -10.19 0.13 -2.48
N ILE A 61 -10.50 1.03 -3.41
CA ILE A 61 -9.68 2.24 -3.65
C ILE A 61 -10.33 3.50 -3.08
N ALA A 62 -11.63 3.68 -3.25
CA ALA A 62 -12.36 4.86 -2.79
C ALA A 62 -12.17 5.13 -1.28
N PRO A 63 -12.17 4.12 -0.38
CA PRO A 63 -11.90 4.35 1.04
C PRO A 63 -10.49 4.88 1.33
N LEU A 64 -9.48 4.52 0.52
CA LEU A 64 -8.08 4.94 0.72
C LEU A 64 -7.90 6.42 0.39
N VAL A 65 -8.62 6.91 -0.62
CA VAL A 65 -8.59 8.30 -1.05
C VAL A 65 -9.65 9.17 -0.36
N ALA A 66 -10.53 8.57 0.45
CA ALA A 66 -11.55 9.28 1.22
C ALA A 66 -10.97 10.33 2.17
N GLN A 67 -9.75 10.13 2.69
CA GLN A 67 -9.06 11.13 3.51
C GLN A 67 -8.81 12.47 2.80
N CYS A 68 -8.99 12.54 1.47
CA CYS A 68 -8.87 13.76 0.68
C CYS A 68 -10.21 14.52 0.53
N GLN A 69 -11.24 14.16 1.32
CA GLN A 69 -12.62 14.56 1.06
C GLN A 69 -13.03 16.02 1.19
N PRO A 70 -12.44 16.94 1.98
CA PRO A 70 -12.95 18.31 1.88
C PRO A 70 -12.52 19.00 0.57
N CYS A 71 -11.51 18.48 -0.13
CA CYS A 71 -10.92 19.15 -1.28
C CYS A 71 -11.22 18.49 -2.62
N HIS A 72 -11.14 17.15 -2.71
CA HIS A 72 -11.08 16.42 -3.99
C HIS A 72 -12.36 15.66 -4.35
N PHE A 73 -13.45 15.88 -3.62
CA PHE A 73 -14.76 15.27 -3.85
C PHE A 73 -15.81 16.35 -4.15
N ALA A 74 -17.00 15.95 -4.55
CA ALA A 74 -18.07 16.88 -4.95
C ALA A 74 -18.28 17.97 -3.88
N GLY A 75 -18.30 19.24 -4.32
CA GLY A 75 -18.36 20.43 -3.45
C GLY A 75 -17.00 20.91 -2.91
N GLY A 76 -15.93 20.13 -3.08
CA GLY A 76 -14.58 20.49 -2.67
C GLY A 76 -13.89 21.44 -3.63
N LYS A 77 -13.04 22.33 -3.09
CA LYS A 77 -12.37 23.39 -3.87
C LYS A 77 -11.46 22.90 -5.00
N MET A 78 -10.93 21.67 -4.91
CA MET A 78 -10.03 21.07 -5.90
C MET A 78 -10.72 20.09 -6.84
N TYR A 79 -12.04 19.86 -6.67
CA TYR A 79 -12.78 18.83 -7.39
C TYR A 79 -12.70 18.98 -8.92
N ALA A 80 -12.80 20.21 -9.41
CA ALA A 80 -12.74 20.50 -10.85
C ALA A 80 -11.39 20.11 -11.49
N GLN A 81 -10.31 20.11 -10.72
CA GLN A 81 -8.97 19.76 -11.21
C GLN A 81 -8.64 18.29 -11.00
N PHE A 82 -8.99 17.74 -9.84
CA PHE A 82 -8.64 16.40 -9.42
C PHE A 82 -9.80 15.73 -8.66
N PRO A 83 -10.81 15.22 -9.38
CA PRO A 83 -11.95 14.52 -8.78
C PRO A 83 -11.55 13.08 -8.38
N PHE A 84 -11.44 12.81 -7.08
CA PHE A 84 -10.92 11.53 -6.55
C PHE A 84 -11.98 10.43 -6.42
N ASP A 85 -13.24 10.77 -6.62
CA ASP A 85 -14.35 9.85 -6.84
C ASP A 85 -14.33 9.19 -8.22
N LYS A 86 -13.44 9.64 -9.12
CA LYS A 86 -13.29 9.10 -10.47
C LYS A 86 -12.06 8.19 -10.58
N PRO A 87 -12.20 6.92 -11.00
CA PRO A 87 -11.07 6.01 -11.14
C PRO A 87 -10.02 6.52 -12.14
N GLU A 88 -10.44 7.25 -13.18
CA GLU A 88 -9.55 7.80 -14.21
C GLU A 88 -8.55 8.80 -13.63
N THR A 89 -8.99 9.65 -12.68
CA THR A 89 -8.10 10.61 -11.99
C THR A 89 -7.03 9.88 -11.19
N ILE A 90 -7.44 8.84 -10.44
CA ILE A 90 -6.53 8.08 -9.58
C ILE A 90 -5.48 7.36 -10.43
N ARG A 91 -5.88 6.78 -11.57
CA ARG A 91 -4.98 6.15 -12.54
C ARG A 91 -4.01 7.16 -13.16
N LYS A 92 -4.52 8.33 -13.57
CA LYS A 92 -3.69 9.41 -14.13
C LYS A 92 -2.63 9.91 -13.16
N LEU A 93 -2.96 10.02 -11.87
CA LEU A 93 -2.00 10.42 -10.83
C LEU A 93 -0.99 9.32 -10.49
N GLY A 94 -1.43 8.06 -10.50
CA GLY A 94 -0.57 6.90 -10.29
C GLY A 94 0.21 6.98 -8.98
N THR A 95 1.54 6.85 -9.07
CA THR A 95 2.44 6.82 -7.90
C THR A 95 2.57 8.16 -7.18
N GLN A 96 2.08 9.28 -7.75
CA GLN A 96 2.06 10.57 -7.04
C GLN A 96 1.21 10.49 -5.77
N LEU A 97 0.20 9.62 -5.75
CA LEU A 97 -0.63 9.35 -4.57
C LEU A 97 0.17 8.75 -3.41
N PHE A 98 1.33 8.12 -3.66
CA PHE A 98 2.19 7.56 -2.60
C PHE A 98 2.87 8.66 -1.76
N SER A 99 2.84 9.91 -2.24
CA SER A 99 3.22 11.06 -1.42
C SER A 99 2.24 11.30 -0.27
N ARG A 100 0.96 10.90 -0.42
CA ARG A 100 -0.12 11.05 0.57
C ARG A 100 -0.45 9.75 1.28
N ILE A 101 -0.51 8.64 0.56
CA ILE A 101 -0.83 7.31 1.07
C ILE A 101 0.49 6.58 1.34
N LYS A 102 0.89 6.50 2.61
CA LYS A 102 2.22 5.98 3.03
C LYS A 102 2.24 4.50 3.39
N GLY A 103 1.10 3.94 3.75
CA GLY A 103 1.01 2.54 4.15
C GLY A 103 1.34 1.59 2.99
N GLU A 104 2.18 0.60 3.26
CA GLU A 104 2.67 -0.33 2.23
C GLU A 104 1.53 -1.16 1.64
N LYS A 105 0.57 -1.59 2.48
CA LYS A 105 -0.59 -2.37 2.08
C LYS A 105 -1.48 -1.59 1.10
N GLU A 106 -1.75 -0.33 1.41
CA GLU A 106 -2.54 0.58 0.61
C GLU A 106 -1.85 0.90 -0.72
N GLN A 107 -0.53 1.14 -0.69
CA GLN A 107 0.26 1.33 -1.91
C GLN A 107 0.30 0.07 -2.78
N ALA A 108 0.38 -1.12 -2.17
CA ALA A 108 0.33 -2.38 -2.90
C ALA A 108 -1.03 -2.56 -3.60
N LEU A 109 -2.11 -2.18 -2.92
CA LEU A 109 -3.47 -2.19 -3.49
C LEU A 109 -3.59 -1.23 -4.68
N LEU A 110 -3.06 0.00 -4.55
CA LEU A 110 -3.01 0.97 -5.64
C LEU A 110 -2.17 0.47 -6.83
N ARG A 111 -1.00 -0.13 -6.58
CA ARG A 111 -0.19 -0.75 -7.64
C ARG A 111 -0.97 -1.83 -8.39
N LYS A 112 -1.68 -2.70 -7.67
CA LYS A 112 -2.56 -3.71 -8.28
C LYS A 112 -3.70 -3.09 -9.08
N PHE A 113 -4.27 -1.98 -8.61
CA PHE A 113 -5.31 -1.25 -9.34
C PHE A 113 -4.77 -0.64 -10.65
N PHE A 114 -3.59 -0.02 -10.62
CA PHE A 114 -2.95 0.58 -11.81
C PHE A 114 -2.50 -0.47 -12.83
N ALA A 115 -2.09 -1.65 -12.38
CA ALA A 115 -1.69 -2.75 -13.26
C ALA A 115 -2.87 -3.38 -14.02
N GLN A 116 -4.10 -3.21 -13.53
CA GLN A 116 -5.28 -3.63 -14.27
C GLN A 116 -5.52 -2.70 -15.45
N LYS A 117 -5.71 -3.28 -16.64
CA LYS A 117 -6.09 -2.53 -17.84
C LYS A 117 -7.43 -1.83 -17.61
N ASP A 118 -7.54 -0.64 -18.16
CA ASP A 118 -8.76 0.17 -18.12
C ASP A 118 -9.85 -0.51 -18.97
N ASP A 119 -10.57 -1.51 -18.43
CA ASP A 119 -11.70 -2.12 -19.15
C ASP A 119 -12.82 -1.11 -19.44
N SER A 120 -12.82 0.05 -18.77
CA SER A 120 -13.71 1.17 -19.12
C SER A 120 -13.47 1.69 -20.55
N THR A 121 -12.30 1.42 -21.16
CA THR A 121 -12.03 1.77 -22.56
C THR A 121 -12.39 0.64 -23.53
N GLN A 122 -12.47 -0.63 -23.09
CA GLN A 122 -12.74 -1.78 -23.97
C GLN A 122 -14.22 -2.12 -24.15
N ALA A 123 -15.12 -1.59 -23.32
CA ALA A 123 -16.57 -1.84 -23.44
C ALA A 123 -17.30 -0.93 -24.47
N ARG A 124 -16.57 -0.21 -25.34
CA ARG A 124 -17.15 0.80 -26.25
C ARG A 124 -16.70 0.66 -27.71
N LEU A 125 -16.31 -0.54 -28.14
CA LEU A 125 -16.11 -0.90 -29.55
C LEU A 125 -17.19 -1.87 -30.00
#